data_AF-A0A3C1WG08-F1
#
_entry.id   AF-A0A3C1WG08-F1
#
_cell.length_a   1.000
_cell.length_b   1.000
_cell.length_c   1.000
_cell.angle_alpha   90.00
_cell.angle_beta   90.00
_cell.angle_gamma   90.00
#
_symmetry.space_group_name_H-M   'P 1'
#
loop_
_entity.id
_entity.type
_entity.pdbx_description
1 polymer ?
#
loop_
_entity_poly.entity_id
_entity_poly.type
_entity_poly.pdbx_seq_one_letter_code
_entity_poly.pdbx_strand_id
1 'polypeptide(L)'
;TFAQDNFIYISYSTGAVQAQGSATVGWRYSRFKLDPTTKMIDTLSEKVLIFVPAGTSARWHTGGAMQFDGFGNLYITTADNEAEALGPGNTADLRGGTMRIHPDTTDPRGYTIPAGNFGEYWAAEFTKQNRTALAAKYRDTTKVKAQIYIKGSRNPYGMSVDKNRLGWVAWSECGPDAQRQEEYNISNHPGFGGWPFFSGTATRQTAKHGSYDEANDVTTAGWAAFNPTTNVSTALANNLAGLPGVDSLPPMLPPIMQEANGCAQGGAIIRYDGRINNPGMMPPHLDNTVIYGNFTQNTFGAAKFDTTTGVAVGTTAAVFTMTKTGRPTLNNPVDIQQGPDGALYVTDWGGGCCSGSPGNTNSGIVRVTYTGTCQDPGLYPGVTTAVSKAIRGDVNWLRVGGTSFSVLSNGLHEVQIMDAQGRMIQSINGKGWKDYSMPSSLNSNSVYFLQVKTEQGTAVRGFVAP
;
A
#
# COMPACT_ATOMS: atom_id res chain seq x y z
N THR A 1 17.20 10.39 7.99
CA THR A 1 16.73 9.79 6.71
C THR A 1 17.54 8.55 6.45
N PHE A 2 17.05 7.57 5.68
CA PHE A 2 17.80 6.31 5.42
C PHE A 2 19.27 6.57 5.02
N ALA A 3 19.53 7.59 4.19
CA ALA A 3 20.88 7.98 3.77
C ALA A 3 21.81 8.45 4.91
N GLN A 4 21.27 8.82 6.07
CA GLN A 4 21.99 9.33 7.23
C GLN A 4 22.08 8.30 8.36
N ASP A 5 21.05 7.47 8.53
CA ASP A 5 20.89 6.63 9.72
C ASP A 5 20.85 5.11 9.41
N ASN A 6 20.75 4.74 8.13
CA ASN A 6 20.59 3.37 7.64
C ASN A 6 19.45 2.60 8.32
N PHE A 7 18.38 3.27 8.74
CA PHE A 7 17.23 2.59 9.32
C PHE A 7 16.24 2.14 8.25
N ILE A 8 15.85 0.86 8.30
CA ILE A 8 14.72 0.30 7.55
C ILE A 8 13.54 0.06 8.49
N TYR A 9 12.33 0.24 7.97
CA TYR A 9 11.09 0.09 8.73
C TYR A 9 10.25 -1.02 8.09
N ILE A 10 9.78 -1.94 8.92
CA ILE A 10 9.14 -3.18 8.45
C ILE A 10 7.87 -3.41 9.27
N SER A 11 6.78 -3.69 8.55
CA SER A 11 5.54 -4.23 9.10
C SER A 11 5.56 -5.75 8.96
N TYR A 12 5.36 -6.48 10.06
CA TYR A 12 5.30 -7.95 10.04
C TYR A 12 4.52 -8.50 11.23
N SER A 13 4.02 -9.74 11.14
CA SER A 13 3.33 -10.41 12.25
C SER A 13 4.27 -11.27 13.10
N THR A 14 3.96 -11.42 14.38
CA THR A 14 4.68 -12.33 15.29
C THR A 14 3.93 -13.62 15.58
N GLY A 15 4.59 -14.76 15.34
CA GLY A 15 4.16 -16.10 15.79
C GLY A 15 3.52 -16.97 14.70
N ALA A 16 3.82 -18.28 14.72
CA ALA A 16 3.27 -19.28 13.78
C ALA A 16 1.86 -19.78 14.17
N VAL A 17 1.39 -19.47 15.38
CA VAL A 17 0.07 -19.88 15.88
C VAL A 17 -0.58 -18.66 16.52
N GLN A 18 -1.62 -18.15 15.88
CA GLN A 18 -2.47 -17.09 16.42
C GLN A 18 -3.27 -17.63 17.61
N ALA A 19 -2.66 -17.67 18.79
CA ALA A 19 -3.39 -17.91 20.02
C ALA A 19 -4.25 -16.66 20.33
N GLN A 20 -5.57 -16.87 20.37
CA GLN A 20 -6.58 -15.82 20.54
C GLN A 20 -6.27 -14.92 21.74
N GLY A 21 -6.34 -13.60 21.56
CA GLY A 21 -6.19 -12.62 22.66
C GLY A 21 -4.79 -12.52 23.27
N SER A 22 -3.75 -13.06 22.61
CA SER A 22 -2.38 -12.95 23.11
C SER A 22 -1.83 -11.54 22.94
N ALA A 23 -1.33 -10.96 24.05
CA ALA A 23 -0.58 -9.70 24.03
C ALA A 23 0.80 -9.79 23.33
N THR A 24 1.21 -10.99 22.88
CA THR A 24 2.51 -11.23 22.23
C THR A 24 2.39 -11.61 20.75
N VAL A 25 1.18 -11.88 20.27
CA VAL A 25 0.86 -12.18 18.87
C VAL A 25 0.15 -10.98 18.28
N GLY A 26 0.67 -10.45 17.18
CA GLY A 26 0.10 -9.28 16.53
C GLY A 26 1.00 -8.74 15.43
N TRP A 27 0.69 -7.52 14.98
CA TRP A 27 1.44 -6.80 13.96
C TRP A 27 2.43 -5.85 14.62
N ARG A 28 3.71 -6.01 14.26
CA ARG A 28 4.79 -5.13 14.66
C ARG A 28 5.16 -4.23 13.51
N TYR A 29 5.30 -2.94 13.83
CA TYR A 29 5.89 -1.94 12.96
C TYR A 29 7.21 -1.54 13.59
N SER A 30 8.28 -2.11 13.06
CA SER A 30 9.59 -2.08 13.70
C SER A 30 10.59 -1.35 12.84
N ARG A 31 11.58 -0.75 13.52
CA ARG A 31 12.77 -0.17 12.92
C ARG A 31 13.94 -1.13 13.13
N PHE A 32 14.76 -1.32 12.10
CA PHE A 32 15.99 -2.09 12.13
C PHE A 32 17.13 -1.27 11.50
N LYS A 33 18.37 -1.59 11.87
CA LYS A 33 19.55 -1.14 11.14
C LYS A 33 19.77 -2.02 9.92
N LEU A 34 20.01 -1.38 8.79
CA LEU A 34 20.52 -2.02 7.58
C LEU A 34 22.04 -1.79 7.54
N ASP A 35 22.79 -2.84 7.29
CA ASP A 35 24.20 -2.71 6.95
C ASP A 35 24.30 -2.20 5.49
N PRO A 36 24.85 -0.99 5.25
CA PRO A 36 24.92 -0.42 3.92
C PRO A 36 25.93 -1.13 3.01
N THR A 37 26.85 -1.93 3.54
CA THR A 37 27.82 -2.71 2.77
C THR A 37 27.21 -4.04 2.35
N THR A 38 26.68 -4.81 3.30
CA THR A 38 26.11 -6.14 3.00
C THR A 38 24.68 -6.09 2.47
N LYS A 39 23.99 -4.95 2.63
CA LYS A 39 22.54 -4.78 2.37
C LYS A 39 21.67 -5.72 3.19
N MET A 40 22.18 -6.23 4.30
CA MET A 40 21.46 -7.12 5.20
C MET A 40 20.89 -6.36 6.39
N ILE A 41 19.76 -6.84 6.90
CA ILE A 41 19.13 -6.33 8.11
C ILE A 41 19.83 -6.96 9.31
N ASP A 42 20.28 -6.13 10.26
CA ASP A 42 20.67 -6.62 11.58
C ASP A 42 19.39 -6.93 12.38
N THR A 43 19.01 -8.21 12.40
CA THR A 43 17.78 -8.66 13.06
C THR A 43 17.81 -8.47 14.58
N LEU A 44 18.98 -8.34 15.20
CA LEU A 44 19.13 -8.06 16.63
C LEU A 44 18.91 -6.59 16.98
N SER A 45 18.92 -5.70 15.98
CA SER A 45 18.74 -4.25 16.17
C SER A 45 17.28 -3.81 16.28
N GLU A 46 16.33 -4.75 16.36
CA GLU A 46 14.91 -4.45 16.34
C GLU A 46 14.52 -3.41 17.41
N LYS A 47 13.86 -2.34 16.96
CA LYS A 47 13.07 -1.46 17.81
C LYS A 47 11.62 -1.49 17.36
N VAL A 48 10.76 -2.15 18.13
CA VAL A 48 9.30 -2.09 17.93
C VAL A 48 8.81 -0.67 18.22
N LEU A 49 8.23 -0.01 17.21
CA LEU A 49 7.65 1.34 17.34
C LEU A 49 6.17 1.24 17.68
N ILE A 50 5.43 0.46 16.91
CA ILE A 50 4.01 0.21 17.15
C ILE A 50 3.79 -1.29 17.19
N PHE A 51 2.97 -1.72 18.15
CA PHE A 51 2.44 -3.07 18.23
C PHE A 51 0.92 -3.00 18.23
N VAL A 52 0.30 -3.74 17.32
CA VAL A 52 -1.16 -3.91 17.24
C VAL A 52 -1.47 -5.37 17.54
N PRO A 53 -2.10 -5.68 18.69
CA PRO A 53 -2.44 -7.05 19.05
C PRO A 53 -3.32 -7.73 18.00
N ALA A 54 -3.15 -9.04 17.81
CA ALA A 54 -4.07 -9.83 17.03
C ALA A 54 -5.46 -9.85 17.67
N GLY A 55 -6.52 -9.83 16.86
CA GLY A 55 -7.89 -10.04 17.34
C GLY A 55 -8.13 -11.47 17.81
N THR A 56 -9.30 -11.70 18.40
CA THR A 56 -9.70 -12.99 18.98
C THR A 56 -10.04 -14.06 17.92
N SER A 57 -10.38 -13.68 16.70
CA SER A 57 -10.63 -14.58 15.54
C SER A 57 -9.73 -14.30 14.33
N ALA A 58 -8.84 -13.31 14.45
CA ALA A 58 -8.36 -12.50 13.33
C ALA A 58 -7.35 -13.20 12.41
N ARG A 59 -7.76 -13.40 11.16
CA ARG A 59 -6.90 -13.95 10.08
C ARG A 59 -6.76 -12.99 8.89
N TRP A 60 -7.57 -11.95 8.83
CA TRP A 60 -7.70 -11.08 7.66
C TRP A 60 -7.65 -9.59 8.05
N HIS A 61 -7.52 -8.72 7.05
CA HIS A 61 -7.56 -7.25 7.21
C HIS A 61 -6.48 -6.70 8.13
N THR A 62 -5.24 -6.85 7.70
CA THR A 62 -4.06 -6.52 8.51
C THR A 62 -3.53 -5.13 8.24
N GLY A 63 -3.94 -4.52 7.12
CA GLY A 63 -3.33 -3.31 6.59
C GLY A 63 -1.84 -3.55 6.37
N GLY A 64 -1.01 -2.64 6.87
CA GLY A 64 0.44 -2.81 6.89
C GLY A 64 1.21 -1.87 5.97
N ALA A 65 0.52 -1.00 5.22
CA ALA A 65 1.18 0.00 4.39
C ALA A 65 1.96 0.97 5.28
N MET A 66 3.18 1.29 4.86
CA MET A 66 4.08 2.21 5.55
C MET A 66 4.67 3.20 4.55
N GLN A 67 4.59 4.49 4.84
CA GLN A 67 5.23 5.49 3.98
C GLN A 67 5.65 6.74 4.77
N PHE A 68 6.82 7.28 4.40
CA PHE A 68 7.30 8.56 4.89
C PHE A 68 6.80 9.72 4.04
N ASP A 69 6.39 10.80 4.69
CA ASP A 69 6.26 12.10 4.04
C ASP A 69 7.63 12.79 3.89
N GLY A 70 7.67 13.95 3.22
CA GLY A 70 8.89 14.75 3.08
C GLY A 70 9.32 15.47 4.36
N PHE A 71 8.56 15.34 5.45
CA PHE A 71 8.78 16.00 6.75
C PHE A 71 9.29 15.03 7.82
N GLY A 72 9.54 13.76 7.44
CA GLY A 72 10.06 12.74 8.33
C GLY A 72 8.99 12.01 9.16
N ASN A 73 7.70 12.24 8.90
CA ASN A 73 6.64 11.48 9.56
C ASN A 73 6.40 10.17 8.81
N LEU A 74 6.27 9.09 9.58
CA LEU A 74 5.91 7.77 9.12
C LEU A 74 4.41 7.55 9.33
N TYR A 75 3.72 7.25 8.24
CA TYR A 75 2.31 6.85 8.24
C TYR A 75 2.19 5.34 8.14
N ILE A 76 1.23 4.75 8.85
CA ILE A 76 1.09 3.30 9.00
C ILE A 76 -0.39 2.90 8.97
N THR A 77 -0.81 2.03 8.06
CA THR A 77 -2.18 1.46 8.10
C THR A 77 -2.24 0.22 8.98
N THR A 78 -3.30 0.10 9.80
CA THR A 78 -3.46 -0.99 10.77
C THR A 78 -4.67 -1.89 10.55
N ALA A 79 -5.64 -1.44 9.73
CA ALA A 79 -6.90 -2.14 9.39
C ALA A 79 -7.69 -2.70 10.59
N ASP A 80 -8.93 -3.15 10.38
CA ASP A 80 -9.81 -3.54 11.49
C ASP A 80 -9.41 -4.85 12.18
N ASN A 81 -8.63 -5.69 11.50
CA ASN A 81 -8.22 -7.02 11.96
C ASN A 81 -9.42 -7.86 12.43
N GLU A 82 -10.55 -7.73 11.72
CA GLU A 82 -11.86 -8.36 12.02
C GLU A 82 -12.38 -8.06 13.44
N ALA A 83 -11.94 -6.96 14.05
CA ALA A 83 -12.37 -6.53 15.38
C ALA A 83 -13.18 -5.24 15.27
N GLU A 84 -14.32 -5.29 14.59
CA GLU A 84 -15.10 -4.11 14.16
C GLU A 84 -15.47 -3.17 15.33
N ALA A 85 -16.13 -3.69 16.36
CA ALA A 85 -16.63 -2.88 17.48
C ALA A 85 -15.51 -2.29 18.35
N LEU A 86 -14.40 -3.02 18.47
CA LEU A 86 -13.27 -2.66 19.34
C LEU A 86 -12.15 -1.93 18.59
N GLY A 87 -12.10 -2.03 17.28
CA GLY A 87 -11.06 -1.47 16.43
C GLY A 87 -11.52 -0.16 15.79
N PRO A 88 -12.04 -0.17 14.55
CA PRO A 88 -12.35 1.02 13.76
C PRO A 88 -13.32 2.01 14.42
N GLY A 89 -14.27 1.53 15.22
CA GLY A 89 -15.15 2.41 15.99
C GLY A 89 -14.47 3.05 17.20
N ASN A 90 -13.52 2.37 17.83
CA ASN A 90 -12.99 2.76 19.14
C ASN A 90 -11.67 3.54 19.04
N THR A 91 -11.67 4.81 19.43
CA THR A 91 -10.48 5.68 19.44
C THR A 91 -9.40 5.29 20.45
N ALA A 92 -9.71 4.42 21.42
CA ALA A 92 -8.75 3.87 22.37
C ALA A 92 -7.97 2.67 21.79
N ASP A 93 -8.25 2.29 20.54
CA ASP A 93 -7.58 1.21 19.81
C ASP A 93 -6.91 1.72 18.54
N LEU A 94 -5.79 1.11 18.15
CA LEU A 94 -5.05 1.48 16.94
C LEU A 94 -5.60 0.80 15.68
N ARG A 95 -6.36 -0.31 15.80
CA ARG A 95 -6.98 -1.01 14.67
C ARG A 95 -8.00 -0.12 13.96
N GLY A 96 -8.11 -0.30 12.66
CA GLY A 96 -9.07 0.38 11.80
C GLY A 96 -8.71 1.84 11.59
N GLY A 97 -7.43 2.12 11.38
CA GLY A 97 -6.98 3.49 11.11
C GLY A 97 -5.63 3.57 10.41
N THR A 98 -5.19 4.80 10.24
CA THR A 98 -3.85 5.18 9.79
C THR A 98 -3.17 5.96 10.89
N MET A 99 -2.03 5.48 11.36
CA MET A 99 -1.22 6.13 12.37
C MET A 99 -0.24 7.10 11.72
N ARG A 100 0.15 8.16 12.43
CA ARG A 100 1.22 9.07 12.06
C ARG A 100 2.14 9.30 13.24
N ILE A 101 3.42 8.95 13.09
CA ILE A 101 4.48 9.11 14.09
C ILE A 101 5.70 9.77 13.46
N HIS A 102 6.59 10.34 14.26
CA HIS A 102 7.89 10.81 13.80
C HIS A 102 8.99 9.94 14.44
N PRO A 103 9.62 9.03 13.70
CA PRO A 103 10.69 8.19 14.26
C PRO A 103 11.82 9.02 14.88
N ASP A 104 12.20 8.67 16.09
CA ASP A 104 13.18 9.42 16.89
C ASP A 104 13.96 8.43 17.76
N THR A 105 15.28 8.36 17.60
CA THR A 105 16.14 7.48 18.39
C THR A 105 16.36 7.96 19.82
N THR A 106 16.08 9.23 20.11
CA THR A 106 16.26 9.83 21.43
C THR A 106 15.03 9.62 22.33
N ASP A 107 13.85 9.39 21.75
CA ASP A 107 12.65 9.02 22.49
C ASP A 107 12.70 7.54 22.91
N PRO A 108 12.43 7.19 24.18
CA PRO A 108 12.39 5.80 24.64
C PRO A 108 11.43 4.89 23.86
N ARG A 109 10.35 5.44 23.28
CA ARG A 109 9.40 4.72 22.41
C ARG A 109 9.98 4.45 21.02
N GLY A 110 11.02 5.18 20.62
CA GLY A 110 11.59 5.16 19.27
C GLY A 110 10.91 6.13 18.30
N TYR A 111 9.95 6.94 18.77
CA TYR A 111 9.22 7.94 18.00
C TYR A 111 8.57 8.99 18.90
N THR A 112 8.30 10.16 18.32
CA THR A 112 7.46 11.21 18.90
C THR A 112 6.11 11.31 18.18
N ILE A 113 5.15 12.03 18.77
CA ILE A 113 3.82 12.24 18.19
C ILE A 113 3.82 13.59 17.46
N PRO A 114 3.62 13.62 16.13
CA PRO A 114 3.46 14.86 15.38
C PRO A 114 2.21 15.63 15.82
N ALA A 115 2.33 16.95 15.87
CA ALA A 115 1.21 17.84 16.18
C ALA A 115 0.08 17.72 15.15
N GLY A 116 -1.16 17.88 15.60
CA GLY A 116 -2.35 17.82 14.76
C GLY A 116 -2.73 16.39 14.34
N ASN A 117 -2.38 15.38 15.13
CA ASN A 117 -3.00 14.05 15.02
C ASN A 117 -4.48 14.11 15.46
N PHE A 118 -5.22 13.03 15.20
CA PHE A 118 -6.69 12.94 15.32
C PHE A 118 -7.24 13.51 16.64
N GLY A 119 -6.66 13.13 17.79
CA GLY A 119 -7.09 13.63 19.10
C GLY A 119 -6.93 15.15 19.24
N GLU A 120 -5.76 15.67 18.91
CA GLU A 120 -5.46 17.10 19.02
C GLU A 120 -6.29 17.94 18.04
N TYR A 121 -6.37 17.50 16.79
CA TYR A 121 -7.13 18.18 15.74
C TYR A 121 -8.61 18.29 16.10
N TRP A 122 -9.25 17.18 16.45
CA TRP A 122 -10.67 17.18 16.79
C TRP A 122 -10.96 17.84 18.13
N ALA A 123 -10.04 17.81 19.10
CA ALA A 123 -10.17 18.62 20.29
C ALA A 123 -10.23 20.11 19.96
N ALA A 124 -9.42 20.59 19.01
CA ALA A 124 -9.46 21.98 18.56
C ALA A 124 -10.78 22.29 17.84
N GLU A 125 -11.23 21.43 16.93
CA GLU A 125 -12.51 21.62 16.23
C GLU A 125 -13.72 21.62 17.18
N PHE A 126 -13.78 20.70 18.15
CA PHE A 126 -14.85 20.69 19.14
C PHE A 126 -14.79 21.90 20.08
N THR A 127 -13.61 22.44 20.36
CA THR A 127 -13.49 23.70 21.11
C THR A 127 -14.11 24.86 20.34
N LYS A 128 -13.85 24.97 19.02
CA LYS A 128 -14.48 25.99 18.14
C LYS A 128 -16.01 25.85 18.10
N GLN A 129 -16.52 24.64 18.26
CA GLN A 129 -17.96 24.34 18.32
C GLN A 129 -18.57 24.51 19.73
N ASN A 130 -17.83 25.06 20.70
CA ASN A 130 -18.24 25.16 22.12
C ASN A 130 -18.55 23.81 22.80
N ARG A 131 -18.00 22.70 22.29
CA ARG A 131 -18.12 21.34 22.85
C ARG A 131 -16.92 20.99 23.74
N THR A 132 -16.63 21.85 24.73
CA THR A 132 -15.41 21.77 25.57
C THR A 132 -15.25 20.46 26.33
N ALA A 133 -16.34 19.89 26.86
CA ALA A 133 -16.32 18.60 27.54
C ALA A 133 -15.91 17.45 26.59
N LEU A 134 -16.37 17.48 25.33
CA LEU A 134 -15.95 16.51 24.32
C LEU A 134 -14.50 16.73 23.91
N ALA A 135 -14.09 17.99 23.71
CA ALA A 135 -12.70 18.33 23.40
C ALA A 135 -11.73 17.81 24.47
N ALA A 136 -12.10 17.88 25.76
CA ALA A 136 -11.31 17.31 26.85
C ALA A 136 -11.14 15.79 26.71
N LYS A 137 -12.19 15.05 26.32
CA LYS A 137 -12.09 13.61 26.05
C LYS A 137 -11.14 13.29 24.89
N TYR A 138 -11.09 14.15 23.86
CA TYR A 138 -10.21 13.96 22.71
C TYR A 138 -8.73 14.22 23.01
N ARG A 139 -8.43 15.04 24.03
CA ARG A 139 -7.06 15.25 24.54
C ARG A 139 -6.58 14.12 25.44
N ASP A 140 -7.49 13.33 26.00
CA ASP A 140 -7.17 12.22 26.90
C ASP A 140 -6.64 11.02 26.09
N THR A 141 -5.35 10.75 26.21
CA THR A 141 -4.68 9.67 25.47
C THR A 141 -5.10 8.26 25.90
N THR A 142 -5.83 8.14 27.01
CA THR A 142 -6.48 6.87 27.38
C THR A 142 -7.72 6.62 26.53
N LYS A 143 -8.39 7.69 26.08
CA LYS A 143 -9.61 7.64 25.25
C LYS A 143 -9.32 7.72 23.76
N VAL A 144 -8.32 8.50 23.36
CA VAL A 144 -7.91 8.68 21.96
C VAL A 144 -6.42 8.43 21.85
N LYS A 145 -6.01 7.35 21.18
CA LYS A 145 -4.59 7.07 20.99
C LYS A 145 -3.93 8.19 20.18
N ALA A 146 -2.83 8.72 20.73
CA ALA A 146 -2.16 9.90 20.19
C ALA A 146 -1.56 9.68 18.78
N GLN A 147 -1.33 8.43 18.39
CA GLN A 147 -0.78 8.05 17.08
C GLN A 147 -1.80 8.17 15.95
N ILE A 148 -3.11 8.17 16.24
CA ILE A 148 -4.16 8.10 15.22
C ILE A 148 -4.13 9.36 14.35
N TYR A 149 -4.14 9.19 13.03
CA TYR A 149 -4.32 10.25 12.05
C TYR A 149 -5.66 10.10 11.31
N ILE A 150 -5.92 8.94 10.72
CA ILE A 150 -7.23 8.54 10.21
C ILE A 150 -7.78 7.42 11.10
N LYS A 151 -9.08 7.43 11.36
CA LYS A 151 -9.79 6.37 12.09
C LYS A 151 -11.00 5.91 11.28
N GLY A 152 -11.50 4.70 11.52
CA GLY A 152 -12.71 4.20 10.88
C GLY A 152 -12.49 3.68 9.47
N SER A 153 -11.43 2.90 9.27
CA SER A 153 -11.19 2.14 8.05
C SER A 153 -11.34 0.64 8.29
N ARG A 154 -11.82 -0.09 7.29
CA ARG A 154 -11.97 -1.55 7.29
C ARG A 154 -10.68 -2.24 6.92
N ASN A 155 -10.32 -2.19 5.64
CA ASN A 155 -9.21 -2.97 5.10
C ASN A 155 -8.31 -2.18 4.12
N PRO A 156 -7.55 -1.18 4.61
CA PRO A 156 -6.62 -0.40 3.79
C PRO A 156 -5.25 -1.07 3.62
N TYR A 157 -5.09 -1.87 2.56
CA TYR A 157 -3.81 -2.51 2.22
C TYR A 157 -2.78 -1.55 1.59
N GLY A 158 -3.26 -0.55 0.84
CA GLY A 158 -2.43 0.44 0.16
C GLY A 158 -2.68 1.86 0.69
N MET A 159 -1.64 2.69 0.65
CA MET A 159 -1.70 4.09 1.04
C MET A 159 -0.62 4.88 0.30
N SER A 160 -0.90 6.14 0.00
CA SER A 160 0.11 7.12 -0.41
C SER A 160 0.05 8.38 0.44
N VAL A 161 1.21 8.97 0.73
CA VAL A 161 1.34 10.27 1.38
C VAL A 161 1.98 11.28 0.45
N ASP A 162 1.54 12.54 0.51
CA ASP A 162 2.16 13.59 -0.27
C ASP A 162 3.50 13.97 0.34
N LYS A 163 4.58 13.76 -0.43
CA LYS A 163 5.94 14.12 0.01
C LYS A 163 6.14 15.63 0.09
N ASN A 164 5.33 16.42 -0.62
CA ASN A 164 5.49 17.87 -0.72
C ASN A 164 4.53 18.64 0.18
N ARG A 165 3.51 17.99 0.76
CA ARG A 165 2.50 18.64 1.61
C ARG A 165 2.18 17.81 2.84
N LEU A 166 2.37 18.43 4.00
CA LEU A 166 2.13 17.77 5.27
C LEU A 166 0.65 17.39 5.42
N GLY A 167 0.40 16.16 5.90
CA GLY A 167 -0.94 15.71 6.28
C GLY A 167 -1.82 15.18 5.15
N TRP A 168 -1.32 15.17 3.91
CA TRP A 168 -2.06 14.60 2.78
C TRP A 168 -1.84 13.09 2.71
N VAL A 169 -2.92 12.34 2.84
CA VAL A 169 -2.93 10.88 2.75
C VAL A 169 -4.07 10.42 1.84
N ALA A 170 -3.75 9.54 0.91
CA ALA A 170 -4.70 8.80 0.10
C ALA A 170 -4.62 7.33 0.49
N TRP A 171 -5.77 6.68 0.60
CA TRP A 171 -5.85 5.25 0.89
C TRP A 171 -7.04 4.66 0.16
N SER A 172 -6.98 3.37 -0.07
CA SER A 172 -8.07 2.61 -0.64
C SER A 172 -8.42 1.49 0.32
N GLU A 173 -9.71 1.17 0.46
CA GLU A 173 -10.13 0.11 1.38
C GLU A 173 -11.18 -0.80 0.75
N CYS A 174 -11.02 -2.10 1.05
CA CYS A 174 -11.93 -3.12 0.55
C CYS A 174 -13.15 -3.20 1.46
N GLY A 175 -14.32 -2.97 0.86
CA GLY A 175 -15.61 -2.91 1.52
C GLY A 175 -16.11 -4.27 2.03
N PRO A 176 -17.18 -4.29 2.83
CA PRO A 176 -17.76 -5.52 3.35
C PRO A 176 -18.38 -6.37 2.23
N ASP A 177 -18.25 -7.70 2.32
CA ASP A 177 -18.72 -8.65 1.29
C ASP A 177 -20.22 -8.56 0.98
N ALA A 178 -21.03 -8.18 1.97
CA ALA A 178 -22.49 -8.06 1.84
C ALA A 178 -22.94 -6.80 1.09
N GLN A 179 -22.23 -5.68 1.26
CA GLN A 179 -22.60 -4.39 0.64
C GLN A 179 -21.71 -4.03 -0.55
N ARG A 180 -20.50 -4.60 -0.62
CA ARG A 180 -19.53 -4.49 -1.70
C ARG A 180 -19.22 -3.04 -2.09
N GLN A 181 -19.06 -2.20 -1.07
CA GLN A 181 -18.76 -0.78 -1.23
C GLN A 181 -17.26 -0.56 -1.07
N GLU A 182 -16.54 -0.65 -2.19
CA GLU A 182 -15.11 -0.40 -2.23
C GLU A 182 -14.87 1.11 -2.23
N GLU A 183 -13.93 1.58 -1.41
CA GLU A 183 -13.73 3.00 -1.19
C GLU A 183 -12.33 3.46 -1.59
N TYR A 184 -12.29 4.62 -2.24
CA TYR A 184 -11.07 5.34 -2.53
C TYR A 184 -11.14 6.69 -1.84
N ASN A 185 -10.14 6.97 -1.01
CA ASN A 185 -10.15 8.05 -0.05
C ASN A 185 -8.92 8.94 -0.23
N ILE A 186 -9.09 10.23 0.07
CA ILE A 186 -8.00 11.18 0.27
C ILE A 186 -8.42 12.19 1.32
N SER A 187 -7.48 12.60 2.17
CA SER A 187 -7.67 13.69 3.10
C SER A 187 -6.40 14.49 3.27
N ASN A 188 -6.56 15.78 3.55
CA ASN A 188 -5.49 16.71 3.91
C ASN A 188 -5.47 17.03 5.42
N HIS A 189 -6.30 16.35 6.22
CA HIS A 189 -6.38 16.52 7.67
C HIS A 189 -6.79 15.20 8.36
N PRO A 190 -6.66 15.08 9.70
CA PRO A 190 -7.18 13.93 10.43
C PRO A 190 -8.69 13.77 10.27
N GLY A 191 -9.19 12.54 10.13
CA GLY A 191 -10.61 12.31 9.91
C GLY A 191 -11.09 10.90 10.23
N PHE A 192 -12.41 10.74 10.19
CA PHE A 192 -13.09 9.48 10.48
C PHE A 192 -13.73 8.93 9.20
N GLY A 193 -13.32 7.75 8.74
CA GLY A 193 -13.79 7.11 7.50
C GLY A 193 -15.15 6.41 7.61
N GLY A 194 -15.78 6.38 8.78
CA GLY A 194 -17.15 5.88 8.93
C GLY A 194 -17.28 4.41 9.30
N TRP A 195 -16.34 3.54 8.91
CA TRP A 195 -16.34 2.13 9.32
C TRP A 195 -16.22 2.02 10.85
N PRO A 196 -16.96 1.12 11.53
CA PRO A 196 -17.84 0.08 11.01
C PRO A 196 -19.31 0.50 10.90
N PHE A 197 -19.65 1.77 11.13
CA PHE A 197 -21.06 2.19 11.15
C PHE A 197 -21.62 2.38 9.73
N PHE A 198 -20.77 2.84 8.82
CA PHE A 198 -21.09 3.14 7.44
C PHE A 198 -20.07 2.52 6.49
N SER A 199 -20.53 2.26 5.27
CA SER A 199 -19.68 2.06 4.10
C SER A 199 -20.12 2.98 2.97
N GLY A 200 -19.22 3.26 2.05
CA GLY A 200 -19.44 4.15 0.93
C GLY A 200 -19.76 5.59 1.35
N THR A 201 -20.69 6.20 0.62
CA THR A 201 -21.08 7.60 0.85
C THR A 201 -21.96 7.85 2.08
N ALA A 202 -22.53 6.80 2.71
CA ALA A 202 -23.30 6.83 3.98
C ALA A 202 -24.13 5.53 4.18
N THR A 203 -23.85 4.45 3.45
CA THR A 203 -24.64 3.21 3.56
C THR A 203 -24.44 2.60 4.94
N ARG A 204 -25.51 2.59 5.75
CA ARG A 204 -25.46 2.04 7.10
C ARG A 204 -25.22 0.52 7.06
N GLN A 205 -24.40 0.02 7.98
CA GLN A 205 -24.29 -1.43 8.20
C GLN A 205 -25.59 -1.98 8.81
N THR A 206 -26.15 -3.02 8.20
CA THR A 206 -27.49 -3.57 8.54
C THR A 206 -27.47 -4.91 9.29
N ALA A 207 -26.30 -5.35 9.78
CA ALA A 207 -26.02 -6.54 10.62
C ALA A 207 -25.70 -7.88 9.91
N LYS A 208 -24.78 -8.62 10.58
CA LYS A 208 -24.49 -10.07 10.62
C LYS A 208 -24.20 -10.78 9.29
N HIS A 209 -22.91 -10.95 8.97
CA HIS A 209 -22.45 -11.85 7.92
C HIS A 209 -22.46 -13.35 8.33
N GLY A 210 -23.61 -14.02 8.16
CA GLY A 210 -23.68 -15.49 8.09
C GLY A 210 -23.23 -16.26 9.34
N SER A 211 -22.62 -17.45 9.15
CA SER A 211 -22.10 -18.35 10.20
C SER A 211 -20.88 -17.78 10.94
N TYR A 212 -20.41 -16.59 10.56
CA TYR A 212 -19.47 -15.79 11.33
C TYR A 212 -20.28 -14.93 12.28
N ASP A 213 -20.23 -15.25 13.57
CA ASP A 213 -21.04 -14.57 14.58
C ASP A 213 -20.43 -13.20 14.93
N GLU A 214 -20.56 -12.25 14.02
CA GLU A 214 -20.46 -10.80 14.30
C GLU A 214 -21.43 -10.36 15.42
N ALA A 215 -22.43 -11.19 15.77
CA ALA A 215 -23.50 -10.82 16.70
C ALA A 215 -23.09 -10.75 18.18
N ASN A 216 -21.85 -11.10 18.54
CA ASN A 216 -21.33 -10.84 19.88
C ASN A 216 -20.65 -9.47 20.02
N ASP A 217 -20.45 -8.74 18.92
CA ASP A 217 -19.83 -7.41 18.91
C ASP A 217 -20.89 -6.35 18.57
N VAL A 218 -21.64 -5.90 19.58
CA VAL A 218 -22.64 -4.79 19.58
C VAL A 218 -24.07 -5.16 19.16
N THR A 219 -25.04 -4.71 19.97
CA THR A 219 -26.44 -4.70 19.58
C THR A 219 -26.68 -3.67 18.48
N THR A 220 -27.47 -4.04 17.47
CA THR A 220 -27.89 -3.21 16.31
C THR A 220 -28.41 -1.82 16.70
N ALA A 221 -28.92 -1.67 17.93
CA ALA A 221 -29.45 -0.42 18.47
C ALA A 221 -28.37 0.66 18.70
N GLY A 222 -27.15 0.29 19.10
CA GLY A 222 -26.06 1.25 19.33
C GLY A 222 -25.51 1.85 18.03
N TRP A 223 -25.40 1.04 16.98
CA TRP A 223 -24.93 1.47 15.66
C TRP A 223 -26.00 2.26 14.89
N ALA A 224 -27.27 1.94 15.08
CA ALA A 224 -28.39 2.66 14.46
C ALA A 224 -28.45 4.14 14.89
N ALA A 225 -27.86 4.49 16.04
CA ALA A 225 -27.87 5.86 16.58
C ALA A 225 -26.89 6.82 15.86
N PHE A 226 -25.88 6.33 15.13
CA PHE A 226 -24.97 7.22 14.41
C PHE A 226 -25.64 7.86 13.19
N ASN A 227 -25.36 9.14 12.96
CA ASN A 227 -25.79 9.88 11.78
C ASN A 227 -24.56 10.37 10.99
N PRO A 228 -24.33 9.91 9.75
CA PRO A 228 -23.08 10.16 9.03
C PRO A 228 -22.79 11.64 8.76
N THR A 229 -23.81 12.52 8.78
CA THR A 229 -23.69 13.96 8.48
C THR A 229 -23.68 14.86 9.71
N THR A 230 -24.35 14.46 10.80
CA THR A 230 -24.44 15.28 12.03
C THR A 230 -23.62 14.72 13.20
N ASN A 231 -23.26 13.44 13.12
CA ASN A 231 -22.39 12.68 14.02
C ASN A 231 -22.52 13.00 15.51
N VAL A 232 -23.78 13.00 15.97
CA VAL A 232 -24.14 12.80 17.36
C VAL A 232 -24.58 11.35 17.50
N SER A 233 -23.92 10.58 18.35
CA SER A 233 -24.54 9.38 18.93
C SER A 233 -25.03 9.73 20.33
N THR A 234 -26.30 9.43 20.62
CA THR A 234 -26.84 9.46 21.98
C THR A 234 -26.50 8.18 22.77
N ALA A 235 -25.83 7.20 22.14
CA ALA A 235 -25.49 5.92 22.73
C ALA A 235 -23.98 5.60 22.64
N LEU A 236 -23.44 5.06 23.74
CA LEU A 236 -22.05 4.68 23.96
C LEU A 236 -21.56 3.59 23.00
N ALA A 237 -21.23 3.93 21.76
CA ALA A 237 -20.73 2.92 20.82
C ALA A 237 -19.25 2.61 20.96
N ASN A 238 -18.46 3.49 21.58
CA ASN A 238 -17.01 3.33 21.69
C ASN A 238 -16.55 2.97 23.12
N ASN A 239 -17.48 2.62 24.00
CA ASN A 239 -17.23 2.07 25.34
C ASN A 239 -17.75 0.64 25.45
N LEU A 240 -17.58 -0.13 24.39
CA LEU A 240 -17.93 -1.55 24.37
C LEU A 240 -16.81 -2.36 25.02
N ALA A 241 -17.18 -3.35 25.82
CA ALA A 241 -16.26 -4.22 26.55
C ALA A 241 -15.26 -3.53 27.52
N GLY A 242 -15.56 -2.32 28.00
CA GLY A 242 -14.75 -1.62 29.01
C GLY A 242 -13.53 -0.86 28.49
N LEU A 243 -13.40 -0.69 27.16
CA LEU A 243 -12.37 0.16 26.56
C LEU A 243 -12.82 1.64 26.56
N PRO A 244 -12.02 2.59 27.06
CA PRO A 244 -12.49 3.94 27.41
C PRO A 244 -12.62 4.94 26.24
N GLY A 245 -12.94 4.49 25.02
CA GLY A 245 -13.06 5.34 23.82
C GLY A 245 -14.06 6.50 23.95
N VAL A 246 -14.00 7.46 23.02
CA VAL A 246 -14.90 8.63 23.02
C VAL A 246 -16.28 8.26 22.47
N ASP A 247 -17.33 8.64 23.18
CA ASP A 247 -18.73 8.33 22.83
C ASP A 247 -19.29 9.08 21.62
N SER A 248 -18.61 10.15 21.18
CA SER A 248 -18.97 10.91 19.97
C SER A 248 -17.77 10.97 19.03
N LEU A 249 -17.96 10.48 17.80
CA LEU A 249 -16.98 10.54 16.72
C LEU A 249 -17.19 11.79 15.85
N PRO A 250 -16.18 12.25 15.11
CA PRO A 250 -16.31 13.37 14.20
C PRO A 250 -17.13 13.01 12.94
N PRO A 251 -17.61 14.00 12.15
CA PRO A 251 -18.22 13.79 10.83
C PRO A 251 -17.44 12.80 9.96
N MET A 252 -18.16 11.91 9.27
CA MET A 252 -17.55 10.94 8.37
C MET A 252 -16.94 11.69 7.18
N LEU A 253 -15.72 11.32 6.80
CA LEU A 253 -15.14 11.68 5.52
C LEU A 253 -15.77 10.79 4.45
N PRO A 254 -16.55 11.35 3.50
CA PRO A 254 -17.04 10.54 2.40
C PRO A 254 -15.87 10.16 1.47
N PRO A 255 -15.91 8.97 0.86
CA PRO A 255 -14.90 8.59 -0.12
C PRO A 255 -15.01 9.48 -1.35
N ILE A 256 -13.88 9.77 -1.99
CA ILE A 256 -13.85 10.53 -3.26
C ILE A 256 -14.37 9.71 -4.43
N MET A 257 -14.30 8.39 -4.30
CA MET A 257 -14.93 7.44 -5.19
C MET A 257 -15.36 6.23 -4.41
N GLN A 258 -16.47 5.66 -4.87
CA GLN A 258 -16.95 4.37 -4.46
C GLN A 258 -17.21 3.50 -5.68
N GLU A 259 -16.85 2.22 -5.60
CA GLU A 259 -17.15 1.21 -6.61
C GLU A 259 -17.90 0.04 -6.00
N ALA A 260 -18.80 -0.55 -6.80
CA ALA A 260 -19.49 -1.78 -6.42
C ALA A 260 -18.66 -2.99 -6.85
N ASN A 261 -18.44 -3.92 -5.92
CA ASN A 261 -17.68 -5.16 -6.11
C ASN A 261 -16.19 -4.94 -6.41
N GLY A 262 -15.34 -5.60 -5.62
CA GLY A 262 -13.94 -5.72 -5.95
C GLY A 262 -13.14 -5.69 -4.67
N CYS A 263 -12.06 -4.91 -4.70
CA CYS A 263 -11.27 -4.55 -3.54
C CYS A 263 -10.41 -3.36 -3.97
N ALA A 264 -10.70 -2.17 -3.46
CA ALA A 264 -9.99 -0.94 -3.82
C ALA A 264 -8.54 -0.99 -3.33
N GLN A 265 -7.60 -0.54 -4.16
CA GLN A 265 -6.15 -0.63 -3.93
C GLN A 265 -5.41 0.66 -4.26
N GLY A 266 -4.25 0.83 -3.64
CA GLY A 266 -3.31 1.92 -3.92
C GLY A 266 -3.82 3.31 -3.50
N GLY A 267 -3.69 4.27 -4.41
CA GLY A 267 -3.99 5.69 -4.17
C GLY A 267 -2.82 6.62 -4.43
N ALA A 268 -2.01 6.38 -5.47
CA ALA A 268 -0.82 7.17 -5.78
C ALA A 268 -1.17 8.66 -5.96
N ILE A 269 -0.60 9.51 -5.11
CA ILE A 269 -0.69 10.96 -5.24
C ILE A 269 0.37 11.43 -6.25
N ILE A 270 -0.06 11.85 -7.43
CA ILE A 270 0.82 12.30 -8.50
C ILE A 270 1.25 13.75 -8.27
N ARG A 271 2.57 13.94 -8.26
CA ARG A 271 3.23 15.23 -8.23
C ARG A 271 4.13 15.36 -9.44
N TYR A 272 3.92 16.41 -10.23
CA TYR A 272 4.82 16.73 -11.33
C TYR A 272 6.02 17.51 -10.81
N ASP A 273 7.22 17.13 -11.25
CA ASP A 273 8.44 17.89 -11.02
C ASP A 273 9.21 18.04 -12.34
N GLY A 274 9.16 19.24 -12.92
CA GLY A 274 9.82 19.53 -14.20
C GLY A 274 11.34 19.48 -14.16
N ARG A 275 11.95 19.28 -12.99
CA ARG A 275 13.40 19.06 -12.84
C ARG A 275 13.80 17.61 -13.10
N ILE A 276 12.85 16.67 -13.05
CA ILE A 276 13.10 15.25 -13.30
C ILE A 276 13.27 15.03 -14.80
N ASN A 277 14.45 14.55 -15.20
CA ASN A 277 14.75 14.21 -16.59
C ASN A 277 14.50 12.71 -16.85
N ASN A 278 13.22 12.30 -16.88
CA ASN A 278 12.80 10.94 -17.20
C ASN A 278 11.68 10.98 -18.25
N PRO A 279 11.89 10.43 -19.46
CA PRO A 279 10.83 10.35 -20.48
C PRO A 279 9.58 9.58 -20.03
N GLY A 280 9.70 8.73 -19.02
CA GLY A 280 8.60 7.96 -18.44
C GLY A 280 7.85 8.64 -17.29
N MET A 281 8.21 9.87 -16.91
CA MET A 281 7.56 10.57 -15.80
C MET A 281 6.10 10.89 -16.12
N MET A 282 5.27 10.98 -15.08
CA MET A 282 3.90 11.47 -15.23
C MET A 282 3.92 12.94 -15.70
N PRO A 283 3.08 13.32 -16.67
CA PRO A 283 3.10 14.66 -17.29
C PRO A 283 2.48 15.75 -16.38
N PRO A 284 2.75 17.04 -16.66
CA PRO A 284 2.24 18.16 -15.85
C PRO A 284 0.72 18.17 -15.64
N HIS A 285 -0.06 17.77 -16.65
CA HIS A 285 -1.51 17.76 -16.55
C HIS A 285 -2.06 16.64 -15.65
N LEU A 286 -1.22 15.70 -15.18
CA LEU A 286 -1.58 14.73 -14.13
C LEU A 286 -1.12 15.19 -12.73
N ASP A 287 -0.53 16.38 -12.58
CA ASP A 287 -0.23 16.93 -11.27
C ASP A 287 -1.50 17.14 -10.43
N ASN A 288 -1.48 16.79 -9.14
CA ASN A 288 -2.67 16.82 -8.28
C ASN A 288 -3.77 15.84 -8.69
N THR A 289 -3.35 14.66 -9.13
CA THR A 289 -4.22 13.51 -9.39
C THR A 289 -3.91 12.39 -8.42
N VAL A 290 -4.94 11.74 -7.88
CA VAL A 290 -4.83 10.43 -7.24
C VAL A 290 -5.12 9.36 -8.28
N ILE A 291 -4.24 8.36 -8.41
CA ILE A 291 -4.47 7.18 -9.26
C ILE A 291 -4.64 5.96 -8.36
N TYR A 292 -5.74 5.25 -8.55
CA TYR A 292 -6.12 4.08 -7.78
C TYR A 292 -6.40 2.89 -8.70
N GLY A 293 -6.47 1.70 -8.12
CA GLY A 293 -6.74 0.47 -8.85
C GLY A 293 -7.72 -0.44 -8.11
N ASN A 294 -8.35 -1.34 -8.84
CA ASN A 294 -9.25 -2.34 -8.29
C ASN A 294 -8.60 -3.72 -8.43
N PHE A 295 -8.38 -4.40 -7.29
CA PHE A 295 -7.76 -5.71 -7.23
C PHE A 295 -8.49 -6.72 -8.11
N THR A 296 -9.82 -6.82 -7.99
CA THR A 296 -10.58 -7.90 -8.64
C THR A 296 -10.89 -7.56 -10.10
N GLN A 297 -11.09 -6.28 -10.41
CA GLN A 297 -11.52 -5.84 -11.74
C GLN A 297 -10.35 -5.48 -12.68
N ASN A 298 -9.12 -5.33 -12.17
CA ASN A 298 -7.95 -4.90 -12.94
C ASN A 298 -8.15 -3.55 -13.66
N THR A 299 -8.96 -2.69 -13.07
CA THR A 299 -9.27 -1.34 -13.55
C THR A 299 -8.47 -0.31 -12.77
N PHE A 300 -8.23 0.83 -13.42
CA PHE A 300 -7.54 1.97 -12.82
C PHE A 300 -8.33 3.23 -13.10
N GLY A 301 -8.52 4.05 -12.06
CA GLY A 301 -9.13 5.36 -12.20
C GLY A 301 -8.24 6.46 -11.66
N ALA A 302 -8.57 7.68 -12.06
CA ALA A 302 -7.96 8.91 -11.58
C ALA A 302 -9.00 9.89 -11.10
N ALA A 303 -8.68 10.59 -10.02
CA ALA A 303 -9.43 11.74 -9.55
C ALA A 303 -8.48 12.92 -9.36
N LYS A 304 -8.85 14.09 -9.87
CA LYS A 304 -8.17 15.35 -9.51
C LYS A 304 -8.63 15.78 -8.13
N PHE A 305 -7.79 16.52 -7.44
CA PHE A 305 -8.17 17.16 -6.18
C PHE A 305 -7.69 18.59 -6.12
N ASP A 306 -8.49 19.42 -5.47
CA ASP A 306 -8.15 20.79 -5.16
C ASP A 306 -7.18 20.77 -3.98
N THR A 307 -6.01 21.35 -4.19
CA THR A 307 -4.91 21.32 -3.24
C THR A 307 -5.08 22.26 -2.05
N THR A 308 -6.05 23.16 -2.12
CA THR A 308 -6.43 24.08 -1.05
C THR A 308 -7.48 23.44 -0.17
N THR A 309 -8.52 22.85 -0.77
CA THR A 309 -9.67 22.34 -0.04
C THR A 309 -9.58 20.85 0.32
N GLY A 310 -8.77 20.05 -0.40
CA GLY A 310 -8.73 18.60 -0.24
C GLY A 310 -9.83 17.85 -1.00
N VAL A 311 -10.73 18.58 -1.67
CA VAL A 311 -11.92 18.00 -2.32
C VAL A 311 -11.59 17.52 -3.73
N ALA A 312 -12.18 16.41 -4.14
CA ALA A 312 -12.09 15.93 -5.52
C ALA A 312 -12.66 16.97 -6.51
N VAL A 313 -12.01 17.14 -7.65
CA VAL A 313 -12.38 18.10 -8.69
C VAL A 313 -12.74 17.35 -9.97
N GLY A 314 -13.89 17.70 -10.55
CA GLY A 314 -14.37 17.09 -11.78
C GLY A 314 -14.83 15.65 -11.58
N THR A 315 -15.06 14.96 -12.70
CA THR A 315 -15.41 13.54 -12.69
C THR A 315 -14.16 12.69 -12.67
N THR A 316 -14.20 11.67 -11.82
CA THR A 316 -13.39 10.47 -11.99
C THR A 316 -13.32 10.04 -13.45
N ALA A 317 -12.14 9.62 -13.89
CA ALA A 317 -11.98 8.96 -15.19
C ALA A 317 -11.30 7.60 -15.02
N ALA A 318 -11.80 6.58 -15.72
CA ALA A 318 -11.02 5.38 -15.98
C ALA A 318 -9.82 5.75 -16.85
N VAL A 319 -8.61 5.43 -16.41
CA VAL A 319 -7.36 5.94 -17.03
C VAL A 319 -6.75 4.93 -17.97
N PHE A 320 -6.75 3.66 -17.59
CA PHE A 320 -6.31 2.58 -18.46
C PHE A 320 -6.93 1.26 -18.02
N THR A 321 -7.25 0.43 -19.01
CA THR A 321 -7.61 -0.97 -18.82
C THR A 321 -6.52 -1.84 -19.45
N MET A 322 -6.18 -2.94 -18.78
CA MET A 322 -5.13 -3.85 -19.25
C MET A 322 -5.63 -4.88 -20.27
N THR A 323 -6.92 -4.83 -20.62
CA THR A 323 -7.60 -5.77 -21.52
C THR A 323 -7.32 -5.57 -23.01
N LYS A 324 -6.40 -4.67 -23.40
CA LYS A 324 -6.01 -4.50 -24.81
C LYS A 324 -4.86 -5.44 -25.19
N THR A 325 -5.04 -6.20 -26.27
CA THR A 325 -4.08 -7.12 -26.87
C THR A 325 -2.70 -6.49 -27.01
N GLY A 326 -1.67 -7.13 -26.45
CA GLY A 326 -0.25 -6.73 -26.63
C GLY A 326 0.43 -6.06 -25.43
N ARG A 327 -0.26 -5.82 -24.32
CA ARG A 327 0.32 -5.31 -23.05
C ARG A 327 0.47 -6.44 -22.02
N PRO A 328 1.40 -6.35 -21.04
CA PRO A 328 1.40 -7.26 -19.89
C PRO A 328 0.08 -7.11 -19.13
N THR A 329 -0.71 -8.17 -19.02
CA THR A 329 -1.95 -8.13 -18.24
C THR A 329 -1.61 -7.95 -16.77
N LEU A 330 -2.13 -6.89 -16.13
CA LEU A 330 -2.13 -6.82 -14.66
C LEU A 330 -3.25 -7.71 -14.15
N ASN A 331 -2.89 -8.62 -13.26
CA ASN A 331 -3.75 -9.64 -12.69
C ASN A 331 -3.76 -9.47 -11.16
N ASN A 332 -4.56 -8.50 -10.74
CA ASN A 332 -4.78 -8.04 -9.38
C ASN A 332 -3.72 -7.05 -8.86
N PRO A 333 -3.82 -5.74 -9.18
CA PRO A 333 -2.93 -4.73 -8.62
C PRO A 333 -3.13 -4.63 -7.11
N VAL A 334 -2.04 -4.54 -6.36
CA VAL A 334 -2.07 -4.46 -4.87
C VAL A 334 -1.53 -3.15 -4.31
N ASP A 335 -0.66 -2.46 -5.05
CA ASP A 335 -0.18 -1.13 -4.66
C ASP A 335 0.21 -0.33 -5.90
N ILE A 336 0.12 1.00 -5.78
CA ILE A 336 0.36 1.96 -6.85
C ILE A 336 1.12 3.14 -6.24
N GLN A 337 2.31 3.45 -6.76
CA GLN A 337 3.13 4.56 -6.25
C GLN A 337 3.86 5.31 -7.37
N GLN A 338 4.05 6.61 -7.17
CA GLN A 338 4.97 7.40 -7.99
C GLN A 338 6.40 7.24 -7.46
N GLY A 339 7.31 6.80 -8.33
CA GLY A 339 8.73 6.68 -8.04
C GLY A 339 9.44 8.04 -7.97
N PRO A 340 10.67 8.09 -7.40
CA PRO A 340 11.49 9.30 -7.38
C PRO A 340 11.93 9.77 -8.77
N ASP A 341 11.83 8.90 -9.77
CA ASP A 341 12.04 9.21 -11.19
C ASP A 341 10.78 9.80 -11.86
N GLY A 342 9.73 10.08 -11.08
CA GLY A 342 8.48 10.68 -11.54
C GLY A 342 7.55 9.70 -12.27
N ALA A 343 7.96 8.46 -12.53
CA ALA A 343 7.14 7.45 -13.19
C ALA A 343 6.16 6.79 -12.21
N LEU A 344 5.09 6.19 -12.74
CA LEU A 344 4.11 5.45 -11.94
C LEU A 344 4.45 3.96 -11.97
N TYR A 345 4.40 3.32 -10.81
CA TYR A 345 4.65 1.89 -10.64
C TYR A 345 3.45 1.22 -10.02
N VAL A 346 3.19 -0.01 -10.45
CA VAL A 346 2.13 -0.86 -9.90
C VAL A 346 2.73 -2.20 -9.53
N THR A 347 2.49 -2.65 -8.30
CA THR A 347 2.78 -4.03 -7.90
C THR A 347 1.57 -4.90 -8.22
N ASP A 348 1.82 -6.00 -8.90
CA ASP A 348 0.81 -6.95 -9.36
C ASP A 348 0.94 -8.26 -8.59
N TRP A 349 -0.19 -8.74 -8.04
CA TRP A 349 -0.25 -10.04 -7.39
C TRP A 349 -0.06 -11.17 -8.40
N GLY A 350 -0.41 -10.93 -9.68
CA GLY A 350 -0.21 -11.87 -10.79
C GLY A 350 -1.39 -12.82 -11.02
N GLY A 351 -2.26 -13.00 -10.05
CA GLY A 351 -3.48 -13.82 -10.10
C GLY A 351 -3.51 -14.90 -9.02
N GLY A 352 -4.71 -15.42 -8.75
CA GLY A 352 -4.95 -16.40 -7.69
C GLY A 352 -4.78 -15.79 -6.30
N CYS A 353 -5.81 -15.10 -5.80
CA CYS A 353 -5.86 -14.70 -4.40
C CYS A 353 -6.50 -15.80 -3.56
N CYS A 354 -6.12 -15.80 -2.28
CA CYS A 354 -6.89 -16.41 -1.22
C CYS A 354 -6.91 -17.95 -1.32
N SER A 355 -7.54 -18.63 -0.36
CA SER A 355 -7.38 -20.07 -0.09
C SER A 355 -7.86 -21.04 -1.20
N GLY A 356 -8.11 -20.57 -2.42
CA GLY A 356 -8.71 -21.36 -3.50
C GLY A 356 -8.01 -21.32 -4.85
N SER A 357 -6.91 -20.59 -5.04
CA SER A 357 -6.23 -20.53 -6.35
C SER A 357 -4.72 -20.73 -6.23
N PRO A 358 -4.11 -21.60 -7.07
CA PRO A 358 -2.66 -21.77 -7.05
C PRO A 358 -1.99 -20.43 -7.35
N GLY A 359 -1.00 -20.08 -6.53
CA GLY A 359 -0.14 -18.94 -6.81
C GLY A 359 0.47 -19.09 -8.19
N ASN A 360 0.48 -18.02 -8.97
CA ASN A 360 1.05 -18.06 -10.31
C ASN A 360 2.35 -17.25 -10.37
N THR A 361 3.08 -17.41 -11.47
CA THR A 361 4.39 -16.78 -11.69
C THR A 361 4.28 -15.38 -12.31
N ASN A 362 3.08 -14.82 -12.40
CA ASN A 362 2.84 -13.54 -13.07
C ASN A 362 3.00 -12.33 -12.14
N SER A 363 3.27 -12.53 -10.85
CA SER A 363 3.51 -11.43 -9.91
C SER A 363 4.70 -10.57 -10.36
N GLY A 364 4.67 -9.29 -10.02
CA GLY A 364 5.80 -8.41 -10.28
C GLY A 364 5.49 -6.93 -10.14
N ILE A 365 6.41 -6.11 -10.65
CA ILE A 365 6.28 -4.66 -10.67
C ILE A 365 6.23 -4.23 -12.13
N VAL A 366 5.25 -3.40 -12.48
CA VAL A 366 5.17 -2.75 -13.78
C VAL A 366 5.41 -1.26 -13.64
N ARG A 367 6.07 -0.67 -14.64
CA ARG A 367 6.11 0.78 -14.83
C ARG A 367 5.05 1.17 -15.84
N VAL A 368 4.20 2.11 -15.47
CA VAL A 368 3.23 2.75 -16.36
C VAL A 368 3.88 3.97 -16.98
N THR A 369 3.85 4.06 -18.30
CA THR A 369 4.42 5.17 -19.07
C THR A 369 3.31 5.87 -19.83
N TYR A 370 3.23 7.19 -19.66
CA TYR A 370 2.31 8.04 -20.40
C TYR A 370 2.92 8.41 -21.76
N THR A 371 2.22 8.15 -22.85
CA THR A 371 2.72 8.38 -24.22
C THR A 371 2.22 9.67 -24.86
N GLY A 372 1.35 10.45 -24.20
CA GLY A 372 0.78 11.68 -24.79
C GLY A 372 -0.30 11.45 -25.84
N THR A 373 -0.61 10.20 -26.18
CA THR A 373 -1.50 9.85 -27.28
C THR A 373 -2.52 8.80 -26.85
N CYS A 374 -3.77 8.98 -27.27
CA CYS A 374 -4.75 7.88 -27.27
C CYS A 374 -4.41 6.82 -28.34
N GLN A 375 -3.52 7.16 -29.28
CA GLN A 375 -2.96 6.23 -30.24
C GLN A 375 -1.91 5.36 -29.56
N ASP A 376 -2.24 4.08 -29.42
CA ASP A 376 -1.32 3.05 -28.93
C ASP A 376 -0.21 2.83 -29.98
N PRO A 377 1.07 3.08 -29.66
CA PRO A 377 2.17 2.81 -30.58
C PRO A 377 2.25 1.32 -31.00
N GLY A 378 1.64 0.41 -30.23
CA GLY A 378 1.54 -1.01 -30.57
C GLY A 378 0.48 -1.34 -31.64
N LEU A 379 -0.30 -0.35 -32.10
CA LEU A 379 -1.38 -0.54 -33.08
C LEU A 379 -1.13 0.10 -34.45
N TYR A 380 0.00 0.79 -34.66
CA TYR A 380 0.41 1.27 -35.98
C TYR A 380 1.70 0.57 -36.42
N PRO A 381 1.78 0.05 -37.66
CA PRO A 381 3.01 -0.44 -38.24
C PRO A 381 3.88 0.76 -38.66
N GLY A 382 4.34 1.55 -37.69
CA GLY A 382 5.40 2.52 -37.88
C GLY A 382 6.74 1.83 -37.66
N VAL A 383 7.70 2.05 -38.56
CA VAL A 383 9.02 1.40 -38.61
C VAL A 383 9.56 1.11 -37.22
N THR A 384 9.55 -0.16 -36.87
CA THR A 384 9.97 -0.71 -35.60
C THR A 384 11.47 -0.46 -35.40
N THR A 385 11.84 0.55 -34.63
CA THR A 385 12.94 0.35 -33.69
C THR A 385 12.41 -0.58 -32.61
N ALA A 386 12.83 -1.84 -32.66
CA ALA A 386 12.45 -2.85 -31.69
C ALA A 386 12.90 -2.41 -30.29
N VAL A 387 11.98 -1.84 -29.52
CA VAL A 387 12.07 -1.88 -28.06
C VAL A 387 11.72 -3.32 -27.71
N SER A 388 12.73 -4.09 -27.30
CA SER A 388 12.62 -5.52 -26.98
C SER A 388 11.39 -5.78 -26.09
N LYS A 389 10.37 -6.40 -26.68
CA LYS A 389 9.17 -6.87 -26.00
C LYS A 389 9.60 -8.01 -25.06
N ALA A 390 9.59 -7.78 -23.76
CA ALA A 390 9.79 -8.84 -22.77
C ALA A 390 8.55 -9.75 -22.78
N ILE A 391 8.63 -10.89 -23.47
CA ILE A 391 7.61 -11.93 -23.45
C ILE A 391 7.92 -12.81 -22.23
N ARG A 392 7.04 -12.82 -21.21
CA ARG A 392 7.05 -13.86 -20.17
C ARG A 392 6.32 -15.08 -20.70
N GLY A 393 7.10 -16.05 -21.16
CA GLY A 393 6.69 -17.42 -21.48
C GLY A 393 7.83 -18.37 -21.12
N ASP A 394 7.60 -19.68 -21.23
CA ASP A 394 8.62 -20.69 -20.97
C ASP A 394 9.85 -20.47 -21.87
N VAL A 395 10.95 -20.01 -21.26
CA VAL A 395 12.23 -19.82 -21.96
C VAL A 395 12.97 -21.16 -21.93
N ASN A 396 12.58 -22.08 -22.82
CA ASN A 396 13.17 -23.41 -22.90
C ASN A 396 14.60 -23.40 -23.47
N TRP A 397 15.03 -22.27 -24.04
CA TRP A 397 16.34 -22.07 -24.65
C TRP A 397 17.39 -21.42 -23.71
N LEU A 398 17.03 -21.10 -22.46
CA LEU A 398 17.96 -20.59 -21.45
C LEU A 398 17.79 -21.39 -20.15
N ARG A 399 18.86 -22.03 -19.70
CA ARG A 399 18.91 -22.70 -18.39
C ARG A 399 19.90 -21.98 -17.49
N VAL A 400 19.54 -21.75 -16.24
CA VAL A 400 20.42 -21.11 -15.24
C VAL A 400 20.57 -22.08 -14.07
N GLY A 401 21.80 -22.50 -13.82
CA GLY A 401 22.21 -23.23 -12.63
C GLY A 401 22.95 -22.32 -11.65
N GLY A 402 23.42 -22.88 -10.54
CA GLY A 402 24.20 -22.12 -9.55
C GLY A 402 25.52 -21.62 -10.13
N THR A 403 26.37 -22.52 -10.63
CA THR A 403 27.73 -22.18 -11.09
C THR A 403 27.85 -21.94 -12.59
N SER A 404 26.78 -22.14 -13.34
CA SER A 404 26.79 -22.06 -14.80
C SER A 404 25.41 -21.70 -15.37
N PHE A 405 25.39 -21.35 -16.64
CA PHE A 405 24.16 -21.23 -17.41
C PHE A 405 24.38 -21.75 -18.85
N SER A 406 23.30 -22.20 -19.47
CA SER A 406 23.29 -22.78 -20.81
C SER A 406 22.42 -21.95 -21.73
N VAL A 407 22.98 -21.54 -22.87
CA VAL A 407 22.22 -20.94 -23.97
C VAL A 407 22.01 -22.02 -25.03
N LEU A 408 20.78 -22.51 -25.16
CA LEU A 408 20.36 -23.58 -26.08
C LEU A 408 19.74 -22.98 -27.36
N SER A 409 20.43 -21.99 -27.94
CA SER A 409 20.03 -21.32 -29.18
C SER A 409 21.09 -21.55 -30.26
N ASN A 410 20.67 -21.90 -31.48
CA ASN A 410 21.58 -22.22 -32.58
C ASN A 410 22.31 -20.99 -33.15
N GLY A 411 21.71 -19.80 -33.00
CA GLY A 411 22.20 -18.54 -33.53
C GLY A 411 23.27 -17.84 -32.69
N LEU A 412 23.60 -16.61 -33.12
CA LEU A 412 24.40 -15.68 -32.33
C LEU A 412 23.65 -15.29 -31.05
N HIS A 413 24.39 -15.09 -29.98
CA HIS A 413 23.83 -14.60 -28.73
C HIS A 413 24.78 -13.67 -27.99
N GLU A 414 24.19 -12.68 -27.33
CA GLU A 414 24.86 -11.77 -26.40
C GLU A 414 24.37 -12.11 -24.99
N VAL A 415 25.31 -12.27 -24.06
CA VAL A 415 25.04 -12.45 -22.64
C VAL A 415 25.56 -11.25 -21.89
N GLN A 416 24.76 -10.71 -20.98
CA GLN A 416 25.15 -9.66 -20.06
C GLN A 416 24.82 -10.10 -18.63
N ILE A 417 25.78 -9.96 -17.73
CA ILE A 417 25.60 -10.18 -16.30
C ILE A 417 25.67 -8.81 -15.64
N MET A 418 24.66 -8.45 -14.86
CA MET A 418 24.51 -7.14 -14.25
C MET A 418 24.29 -7.25 -12.74
N ASP A 419 24.71 -6.23 -11.99
CA ASP A 419 24.34 -6.07 -10.58
C ASP A 419 22.87 -5.62 -10.44
N ALA A 420 22.37 -5.59 -9.20
CA ALA A 420 21.00 -5.16 -8.90
C ALA A 420 20.72 -3.67 -9.14
N GLN A 421 21.75 -2.86 -9.42
CA GLN A 421 21.61 -1.48 -9.86
C GLN A 421 21.68 -1.34 -11.38
N GLY A 422 21.77 -2.46 -12.12
CA GLY A 422 21.85 -2.49 -13.58
C GLY A 422 23.24 -2.18 -14.13
N ARG A 423 24.30 -2.16 -13.31
CA ARG A 423 25.67 -2.02 -13.80
C ARG A 423 26.13 -3.33 -14.41
N MET A 424 26.70 -3.26 -15.61
CA MET A 424 27.22 -4.42 -16.32
C MET A 424 28.53 -4.91 -15.66
N ILE A 425 28.51 -6.16 -15.19
CA ILE A 425 29.66 -6.87 -14.62
C ILE A 425 30.46 -7.56 -15.72
N GLN A 426 29.77 -8.22 -16.65
CA GLN A 426 30.38 -8.92 -17.76
C GLN A 426 29.47 -8.94 -18.98
N SER A 427 30.07 -8.88 -20.16
CA SER A 427 29.41 -9.13 -21.44
C SER A 427 30.16 -10.23 -22.20
N ILE A 428 29.41 -11.16 -22.79
CA ILE A 428 29.95 -12.32 -23.53
C ILE A 428 29.18 -12.44 -24.84
N ASN A 429 29.90 -12.50 -25.96
CA ASN A 429 29.32 -12.84 -27.26
C ASN A 429 29.58 -14.32 -27.57
N GLY A 430 28.58 -15.00 -28.10
CA GLY A 430 28.63 -16.42 -28.40
C GLY A 430 27.79 -16.82 -29.61
N LYS A 431 27.88 -18.10 -29.98
CA LYS A 431 27.13 -18.71 -31.08
C LYS A 431 26.85 -20.17 -30.79
N GLY A 432 25.65 -20.63 -31.15
CA GLY A 432 25.26 -22.03 -31.00
C GLY A 432 24.99 -22.45 -29.55
N TRP A 433 24.70 -23.73 -29.36
CA TRP A 433 24.44 -24.26 -28.02
C TRP A 433 25.72 -24.23 -27.20
N LYS A 434 25.69 -23.50 -26.08
CA LYS A 434 26.91 -23.29 -25.29
C LYS A 434 26.61 -23.11 -23.81
N ASP A 435 27.46 -23.73 -23.00
CA ASP A 435 27.51 -23.56 -21.55
C ASP A 435 28.56 -22.52 -21.18
N TYR A 436 28.25 -21.74 -20.17
CA TYR A 436 29.08 -20.70 -19.62
C TYR A 436 29.20 -20.88 -18.12
N SER A 437 30.41 -20.76 -17.59
CA SER A 437 30.62 -20.61 -16.16
C SER A 437 30.19 -19.22 -15.72
N MET A 438 29.56 -19.12 -14.55
CA MET A 438 29.34 -17.83 -13.90
C MET A 438 30.71 -17.21 -13.56
N PRO A 439 30.87 -15.88 -13.68
CA PRO A 439 32.10 -15.21 -13.31
C PRO A 439 32.46 -15.48 -11.85
N SER A 440 33.72 -15.83 -11.60
CA SER A 440 34.24 -16.06 -10.24
C SER A 440 34.30 -14.79 -9.39
N SER A 441 34.12 -13.61 -10.00
CA SER A 441 34.06 -12.32 -9.32
C SER A 441 32.70 -12.01 -8.70
N LEU A 442 31.69 -12.86 -8.89
CA LEU A 442 30.38 -12.67 -8.29
C LEU A 442 30.43 -13.01 -6.79
N ASN A 443 29.77 -12.19 -5.98
CA ASN A 443 29.66 -12.40 -4.54
C ASN A 443 28.47 -13.33 -4.25
N SER A 444 28.69 -14.39 -3.47
CA SER A 444 27.68 -15.41 -3.17
C SER A 444 26.45 -14.91 -2.38
N ASN A 445 26.51 -13.68 -1.84
CA ASN A 445 25.42 -13.05 -1.11
C ASN A 445 24.77 -11.89 -1.89
N SER A 446 25.00 -11.77 -3.19
CA SER A 446 24.47 -10.69 -4.03
C SER A 446 23.55 -11.22 -5.12
N VAL A 447 22.49 -10.45 -5.41
CA VAL A 447 21.57 -10.73 -6.51
C VAL A 447 22.13 -10.13 -7.80
N TYR A 448 22.19 -10.95 -8.83
CA TYR A 448 22.62 -10.58 -10.17
C TYR A 448 21.54 -10.86 -11.20
N PHE A 449 21.62 -10.16 -12.32
CA PHE A 449 20.71 -10.31 -13.44
C PHE A 449 21.47 -10.79 -14.67
N LEU A 450 21.11 -11.98 -15.14
CA LEU A 450 21.58 -12.53 -16.41
C LEU A 450 20.60 -12.13 -17.51
N GLN A 451 21.03 -11.29 -18.44
CA GLN A 451 20.31 -11.00 -19.67
C GLN A 451 20.96 -11.74 -20.84
N VAL A 452 20.18 -12.50 -21.59
CA VAL A 452 20.64 -13.19 -22.82
C VAL A 452 19.78 -12.76 -23.99
N LYS A 453 20.42 -12.24 -25.04
CA LYS A 453 19.78 -11.87 -26.31
C LYS A 453 20.16 -12.89 -27.37
N THR A 454 19.17 -13.44 -28.05
CA THR A 454 19.33 -14.38 -29.16
C THR A 454 18.36 -14.03 -30.30
N GLU A 455 18.45 -14.73 -31.42
CA GLU A 455 17.43 -14.66 -32.49
C GLU A 455 16.02 -15.09 -32.02
N GLN A 456 15.92 -15.90 -30.96
CA GLN A 456 14.66 -16.37 -30.37
C GLN A 456 14.07 -15.37 -29.37
N GLY A 457 14.80 -14.30 -29.03
CA GLY A 457 14.36 -13.24 -28.13
C GLY A 457 15.37 -12.87 -27.06
N THR A 458 14.96 -11.96 -26.17
CA THR A 458 15.73 -11.56 -24.99
C THR A 458 15.11 -12.15 -23.73
N ALA A 459 15.91 -12.82 -22.90
CA ALA A 459 15.49 -13.34 -21.61
C ALA A 459 16.31 -12.70 -20.48
N VAL A 460 15.67 -12.41 -19.36
CA VAL A 460 16.33 -11.96 -18.13
C VAL A 460 16.00 -12.93 -16.99
N ARG A 461 17.01 -13.29 -16.20
CA ARG A 461 16.88 -14.13 -15.00
C ARG A 461 17.66 -13.52 -13.85
N GLY A 462 16.99 -13.34 -12.71
CA GLY A 462 17.66 -13.06 -11.44
C GLY A 462 18.26 -14.33 -10.88
N PHE A 463 19.48 -14.26 -10.35
CA PHE A 463 20.12 -15.37 -9.64
C PHE A 463 20.98 -14.85 -8.49
N VAL A 464 21.24 -15.72 -7.52
CA VAL A 464 22.23 -15.51 -6.46
C VAL A 464 23.42 -16.38 -6.81
N ALA A 465 24.62 -15.81 -6.82
CA ALA A 465 25.82 -16.60 -7.07
C ALA A 465 26.01 -17.63 -5.92
N PRO A 466 26.43 -18.86 -6.21
CA PRO A 466 26.63 -19.90 -5.20
C PRO A 466 27.84 -19.63 -4.30
#